data_AF-A0A8D9L560-F1
#
_entry.id   AF-A0A8D9L560-F1
#
_cell.length_a   1.000
_cell.length_b   1.000
_cell.length_c   1.000
_cell.angle_alpha   90.00
_cell.angle_beta   90.00
_cell.angle_gamma   90.00
#
_symmetry.space_group_name_H-M   'P 1'
#
loop_
_entity.id
_entity.type
_entity.pdbx_description
1 polymer ?
#
loop_
_entity_poly.entity_id
_entity_poly.type
_entity_poly.pdbx_seq_one_letter_code
_entity_poly.pdbx_strand_id
1 'polypeptide(L)'
;MEKTTGTRTGRKSKNDPADHKYSFRLNAEENTRFEKLLADSGAGNLTLFIKKSIFSGQIKVVKIDKATMDYYIRLTEFHKQFQAVGNNYNQVVRALKNNFGEKRARALLYKLERLSLELMLVCKKVMALTQEYERKWLQK
;
A
#
# COMPACT_ATOMS: atom_id res chain seq x y z
N MET A 1 16.60 35.58 -40.25
CA MET A 1 17.89 36.18 -39.88
C MET A 1 18.81 35.09 -39.34
N GLU A 2 20.07 35.17 -39.74
CA GLU A 2 21.16 34.19 -39.68
C GLU A 2 21.28 33.35 -38.39
N LYS A 3 21.56 32.05 -38.57
CA LYS A 3 22.26 31.23 -37.57
C LYS A 3 23.76 31.30 -37.87
N THR A 4 24.48 32.20 -37.22
CA THR A 4 25.95 32.20 -37.24
C THR A 4 26.48 31.06 -36.35
N THR A 5 27.13 30.11 -36.99
CA THR A 5 27.87 29.00 -36.37
C THR A 5 29.17 29.53 -35.78
N GLY A 6 29.11 30.00 -34.54
CA GLY A 6 30.29 30.24 -33.71
C GLY A 6 30.60 29.01 -32.86
N THR A 7 31.87 28.61 -32.82
CA THR A 7 32.43 27.52 -32.01
C THR A 7 32.10 27.77 -30.53
N ARG A 8 31.01 27.17 -30.02
CA ARG A 8 30.60 27.33 -28.61
C ARG A 8 31.46 26.44 -27.71
N THR A 9 32.59 26.96 -27.27
CA THR A 9 33.31 26.43 -26.11
C THR A 9 32.49 26.77 -24.86
N GLY A 10 31.62 25.84 -24.45
CA GLY A 10 30.75 26.03 -23.28
C GLY A 10 29.67 24.94 -23.18
N ARG A 11 29.00 24.89 -22.02
CA ARG A 11 27.89 23.96 -21.81
C ARG A 11 26.79 24.21 -22.83
N LYS A 12 26.36 23.16 -23.55
CA LYS A 12 25.25 23.25 -24.52
C LYS A 12 24.03 23.88 -23.85
N SER A 13 23.45 24.89 -24.52
CA SER A 13 22.21 25.55 -24.08
C SER A 13 21.09 24.53 -23.97
N LYS A 14 20.28 24.64 -22.91
CA LYS A 14 19.14 23.75 -22.69
C LYS A 14 18.03 24.11 -23.70
N ASN A 15 17.32 23.11 -24.21
CA ASN A 15 16.23 23.31 -25.18
C ASN A 15 15.05 24.11 -24.59
N ASP A 16 14.83 23.99 -23.28
CA ASP A 16 13.82 24.74 -22.52
C ASP A 16 14.47 25.25 -21.22
N PRO A 17 15.04 26.47 -21.25
CA PRO A 17 15.64 27.08 -20.08
C PRO A 17 14.57 27.72 -19.18
N ALA A 18 14.78 27.64 -17.86
CA ALA A 18 13.90 28.29 -16.89
C ALA A 18 14.30 29.77 -16.76
N ASP A 19 13.83 30.60 -17.69
CA ASP A 19 14.28 31.99 -17.84
C ASP A 19 13.61 32.97 -16.86
N HIS A 20 12.43 32.61 -16.33
CA HIS A 20 11.67 33.48 -15.43
C HIS A 20 11.87 33.11 -13.95
N LYS A 21 12.27 34.11 -13.15
CA LYS A 21 12.42 34.01 -11.69
C LYS A 21 11.42 34.92 -10.99
N TYR A 22 10.64 34.34 -10.10
CA TYR A 22 9.71 35.06 -9.21
C TYR A 22 10.18 34.92 -7.76
N SER A 23 10.16 36.03 -7.01
CA SER A 23 10.47 36.05 -5.58
C SER A 23 9.23 36.43 -4.78
N PHE A 24 8.93 35.68 -3.73
CA PHE A 24 7.91 36.02 -2.75
C PHE A 24 8.56 36.16 -1.36
N ARG A 25 7.95 36.97 -0.51
CA ARG A 25 8.36 37.16 0.88
C ARG A 25 7.33 36.48 1.77
N LEU A 26 7.80 35.77 2.79
CA LEU A 26 6.95 35.16 3.82
C LEU A 26 7.11 35.94 5.11
N ASN A 27 6.03 36.07 5.87
CA ASN A 27 6.12 36.50 7.27
C ASN A 27 6.57 35.32 8.17
N ALA A 28 6.78 35.58 9.46
CA ALA A 28 7.31 34.57 10.39
C ALA A 28 6.39 33.33 10.49
N GLU A 29 5.08 33.52 10.60
CA GLU A 29 4.11 32.42 10.73
C GLU A 29 3.98 31.59 9.44
N GLU A 30 3.98 32.27 8.30
CA GLU A 30 3.95 31.64 6.97
C GLU A 30 5.21 30.80 6.74
N ASN A 31 6.37 31.31 7.18
CA ASN A 31 7.63 30.58 7.06
C ASN A 31 7.61 29.29 7.89
N THR A 32 7.13 29.33 9.14
CA THR A 32 7.02 28.13 9.98
C THR A 32 6.08 27.09 9.37
N ARG A 33 4.95 27.51 8.80
CA ARG A 33 4.03 26.60 8.09
C ARG A 33 4.69 26.01 6.84
N PHE A 34 5.41 26.83 6.08
CA PHE A 34 6.09 26.41 4.86
C PHE A 34 7.21 25.40 5.13
N GLU A 35 8.03 25.61 6.16
CA GLU A 35 9.08 24.66 6.59
C GLU A 35 8.48 23.32 7.01
N LYS A 36 7.37 23.33 7.75
CA LYS A 36 6.66 22.12 8.14
C LYS A 36 6.14 21.34 6.93
N LEU A 37 5.56 22.03 5.95
CA LEU A 37 5.08 21.39 4.72
C LEU A 37 6.23 20.86 3.85
N LEU A 38 7.36 21.56 3.80
CA LEU A 38 8.55 21.11 3.10
C LEU A 38 9.08 19.82 3.73
N ALA A 39 9.23 19.79 5.06
CA ALA A 39 9.67 18.61 5.80
C ALA A 39 8.72 17.42 5.58
N ASP A 40 7.41 17.65 5.70
CA ASP A 40 6.38 16.62 5.49
C ASP A 40 6.34 16.11 4.03
N SER A 41 6.73 16.94 3.05
CA SER A 41 6.71 16.57 1.62
C SER A 41 7.89 15.67 1.19
N GLY A 42 8.97 15.62 1.97
CA GLY A 42 10.20 14.91 1.61
C GLY A 42 10.90 15.43 0.34
N ALA A 43 10.56 16.64 -0.14
CA ALA A 43 11.15 17.20 -1.35
C ALA A 43 12.62 17.58 -1.12
N GLY A 44 13.53 17.07 -1.95
CA GLY A 44 14.96 17.33 -1.82
C GLY A 44 15.40 18.78 -2.10
N ASN A 45 14.51 19.62 -2.65
CA ASN A 45 14.81 21.02 -2.98
C ASN A 45 13.58 21.92 -2.83
N LEU A 46 13.78 23.14 -2.32
CA LEU A 46 12.74 24.16 -2.12
C LEU A 46 11.99 24.52 -3.41
N THR A 47 12.73 24.73 -4.49
CA THR A 47 12.18 25.08 -5.82
C THR A 47 11.29 23.97 -6.37
N LEU A 48 11.65 22.71 -6.10
CA LEU A 48 10.86 21.57 -6.55
C LEU A 48 9.54 21.48 -5.78
N PHE A 49 9.59 21.72 -4.46
CA PHE A 49 8.40 21.79 -3.61
C PHE A 49 7.44 22.89 -4.08
N ILE A 50 7.93 24.11 -4.29
CA ILE A 50 7.10 25.25 -4.73
C ILE A 50 6.48 25.00 -6.11
N LYS A 51 7.29 24.54 -7.08
CA LYS A 51 6.78 24.24 -8.43
C LYS A 51 5.71 23.16 -8.39
N LYS A 52 5.90 22.11 -7.60
CA LYS A 52 4.86 21.07 -7.40
C LYS A 52 3.64 21.65 -6.69
N SER A 53 3.81 22.46 -5.64
CA SER A 53 2.68 23.02 -4.90
C SER A 53 1.79 23.92 -5.77
N ILE A 54 2.39 24.72 -6.66
CA ILE A 54 1.67 25.68 -7.51
C ILE A 54 1.11 25.01 -8.77
N PHE A 55 1.91 24.17 -9.46
CA PHE A 55 1.55 23.66 -10.80
C PHE A 55 1.07 22.20 -10.82
N SER A 56 1.31 21.42 -9.77
CA SER A 56 0.84 20.03 -9.71
C SER A 56 -0.42 19.81 -8.90
N GLY A 57 -1.07 20.89 -8.42
CA GLY A 57 -2.41 20.87 -7.85
C GLY A 57 -2.56 19.89 -6.68
N GLN A 58 -2.34 20.39 -5.46
CA GLN A 58 -2.41 19.67 -4.18
C GLN A 58 -1.23 18.71 -3.94
N ILE A 59 -0.28 19.15 -3.12
CA ILE A 59 0.63 18.23 -2.45
C ILE A 59 -0.19 17.45 -1.43
N LYS A 60 -0.66 16.26 -1.82
CA LYS A 60 -1.32 15.33 -0.91
C LYS A 60 -0.25 14.71 -0.01
N VAL A 61 -0.02 15.32 1.16
CA VAL A 61 0.80 14.74 2.21
C VAL A 61 0.03 13.56 2.80
N VAL A 62 0.34 12.34 2.35
CA VAL A 62 -0.17 11.11 2.96
C VAL A 62 0.81 10.74 4.07
N LYS A 63 0.43 10.99 5.33
CA LYS A 63 1.16 10.44 6.48
C LYS A 63 0.90 8.94 6.51
N ILE A 64 1.84 8.17 5.95
CA ILE A 64 1.77 6.71 5.97
C ILE A 64 2.29 6.26 7.33
N ASP A 65 1.37 5.86 8.21
CA ASP A 65 1.78 5.08 9.37
C ASP A 65 2.17 3.68 8.90
N LYS A 66 3.49 3.40 8.95
CA LYS A 66 4.06 2.13 8.50
C LYS A 66 3.49 0.95 9.28
N ALA A 67 3.21 1.11 10.57
CA ALA A 67 2.65 0.04 11.39
C ALA A 67 1.24 -0.33 10.95
N THR A 68 0.39 0.68 10.72
CA THR A 68 -0.96 0.48 10.17
C THR A 68 -0.94 -0.13 8.78
N MET A 69 -0.02 0.29 7.91
CA MET A 69 0.12 -0.28 6.57
C MET A 69 0.54 -1.76 6.61
N ASP A 70 1.54 -2.10 7.43
CA ASP A 70 1.98 -3.49 7.62
C ASP A 70 0.85 -4.36 8.20
N TYR A 71 0.03 -3.81 9.09
CA TYR A 71 -1.17 -4.48 9.61
C TYR A 71 -2.17 -4.79 8.48
N TYR A 72 -2.52 -3.82 7.64
CA TYR A 72 -3.45 -4.03 6.52
C TYR A 72 -2.92 -5.06 5.51
N ILE A 73 -1.62 -5.06 5.23
CA ILE A 73 -0.99 -6.06 4.36
C ILE A 73 -1.16 -7.46 4.96
N ARG A 74 -0.86 -7.63 6.25
CA ARG A 74 -1.01 -8.92 6.95
C ARG A 74 -2.46 -9.39 6.96
N LEU A 75 -3.41 -8.50 7.18
CA LEU A 75 -4.85 -8.82 7.15
C LEU A 75 -5.31 -9.26 5.75
N THR A 76 -4.84 -8.56 4.71
CA THR A 76 -5.14 -8.91 3.32
C THR A 76 -4.58 -10.28 2.97
N GLU A 77 -3.35 -10.57 3.38
CA GLU A 77 -2.71 -11.86 3.14
C GLU A 77 -3.45 -12.99 3.88
N PHE A 78 -3.85 -12.76 5.13
CA PHE A 78 -4.68 -13.68 5.89
C PHE A 78 -5.99 -14.00 5.16
N HIS A 79 -6.67 -13.00 4.58
CA HIS A 79 -7.88 -13.24 3.79
C HIS A 79 -7.62 -14.11 2.55
N LYS A 80 -6.52 -13.89 1.83
CA LYS A 80 -6.13 -14.71 0.68
C LYS A 80 -5.91 -16.18 1.06
N GLN A 81 -5.34 -16.43 2.24
CA GLN A 81 -5.14 -17.80 2.73
C GLN A 81 -6.47 -18.55 2.87
N PHE A 82 -7.54 -17.91 3.37
CA PHE A 82 -8.87 -18.55 3.42
C PHE A 82 -9.43 -18.88 2.04
N GLN A 83 -9.29 -17.95 1.09
CA GLN A 83 -9.73 -18.20 -0.29
C GLN A 83 -8.98 -19.40 -0.89
N ALA A 84 -7.66 -19.47 -0.68
CA ALA A 84 -6.84 -20.58 -1.15
C ALA A 84 -7.29 -21.93 -0.54
N VAL A 85 -7.57 -21.97 0.78
CA VAL A 85 -8.09 -23.18 1.44
C VAL A 85 -9.45 -23.59 0.87
N GLY A 86 -10.37 -22.64 0.64
CA GLY A 86 -11.68 -22.91 0.03
C GLY A 86 -11.57 -23.47 -1.40
N ASN A 87 -10.66 -22.91 -2.20
CA ASN A 87 -10.38 -23.40 -3.56
C ASN A 87 -9.81 -24.82 -3.52
N ASN A 88 -8.85 -25.08 -2.64
CA ASN A 88 -8.25 -26.40 -2.46
C ASN A 88 -9.29 -27.43 -2.00
N TYR A 89 -10.17 -27.06 -1.07
CA TYR A 89 -11.28 -27.92 -0.63
C TYR A 89 -12.16 -28.33 -1.81
N ASN A 90 -12.58 -27.37 -2.63
CA ASN A 90 -13.40 -27.63 -3.81
C ASN A 90 -12.70 -28.55 -4.83
N GLN A 91 -11.41 -28.34 -5.06
CA GLN A 91 -10.60 -29.18 -5.95
C GLN A 91 -10.50 -30.63 -5.42
N VAL A 92 -10.20 -30.81 -4.14
CA VAL A 92 -10.09 -32.13 -3.51
C VAL A 92 -11.43 -32.87 -3.57
N VAL A 93 -12.54 -32.23 -3.22
CA VAL A 93 -13.87 -32.88 -3.27
C VAL A 93 -14.24 -33.29 -4.71
N ARG A 94 -13.97 -32.44 -5.70
CA ARG A 94 -14.17 -32.78 -7.13
C ARG A 94 -13.29 -33.96 -7.56
N ALA A 95 -12.02 -33.97 -7.16
CA ALA A 95 -11.11 -35.07 -7.46
C ALA A 95 -11.54 -36.39 -6.79
N LEU A 96 -12.02 -36.34 -5.55
CA LEU A 96 -12.56 -37.49 -4.83
C LEU A 96 -13.79 -38.07 -5.54
N LYS A 97 -14.70 -37.21 -6.01
CA LYS A 97 -15.90 -37.61 -6.73
C LYS A 97 -15.59 -38.32 -8.05
N ASN A 98 -14.59 -37.85 -8.80
CA ASN A 98 -14.34 -38.30 -10.17
C ASN A 98 -13.33 -39.46 -10.26
N ASN A 99 -12.36 -39.53 -9.34
CA ASN A 99 -11.19 -40.41 -9.51
C ASN A 99 -11.14 -41.60 -8.53
N PHE A 100 -12.00 -41.65 -7.52
CA PHE A 100 -11.94 -42.68 -6.47
C PHE A 100 -13.25 -43.45 -6.34
N GLY A 101 -13.15 -44.76 -6.08
CA GLY A 101 -14.30 -45.58 -5.71
C GLY A 101 -14.89 -45.19 -4.34
N GLU A 102 -16.19 -45.39 -4.16
CA GLU A 102 -16.96 -44.84 -3.03
C GLU A 102 -16.36 -45.11 -1.65
N LYS A 103 -15.88 -46.34 -1.40
CA LYS A 103 -15.33 -46.74 -0.10
C LYS A 103 -14.09 -45.91 0.26
N ARG A 104 -13.23 -45.64 -0.72
CA ARG A 104 -12.00 -44.86 -0.55
C ARG A 104 -12.30 -43.36 -0.50
N ALA A 105 -13.23 -42.88 -1.32
CA ALA A 105 -13.70 -41.50 -1.30
C ALA A 105 -14.30 -41.14 0.08
N ARG A 106 -15.16 -42.00 0.63
CA ARG A 106 -15.75 -41.80 1.98
C ARG A 106 -14.69 -41.70 3.08
N ALA A 107 -13.71 -42.60 3.10
CA ALA A 107 -12.64 -42.56 4.10
C ALA A 107 -11.83 -41.24 4.05
N LEU A 108 -11.56 -40.73 2.84
CA LEU A 108 -10.85 -39.46 2.65
C LEU A 108 -11.72 -38.25 3.01
N LEU A 109 -13.03 -38.30 2.72
CA LEU A 109 -13.99 -37.26 3.12
C LEU A 109 -14.10 -37.14 4.64
N TYR A 110 -14.14 -38.24 5.39
CA TYR A 110 -14.14 -38.17 6.86
C TYR A 110 -12.87 -37.51 7.42
N LYS A 111 -11.72 -37.78 6.80
CA LYS A 111 -10.47 -37.11 7.18
C LYS A 111 -10.53 -35.61 6.87
N LEU A 112 -11.06 -35.25 5.71
CA LEU A 112 -11.24 -33.85 5.30
C LEU A 112 -12.17 -33.11 6.26
N GLU A 113 -13.30 -33.72 6.63
CA GLU A 113 -14.26 -33.18 7.60
C GLU A 113 -13.62 -32.90 8.96
N ARG A 114 -12.82 -33.84 9.49
CA ARG A 114 -12.08 -33.63 10.73
C ARG A 114 -11.15 -32.43 10.67
N LEU A 115 -10.38 -32.29 9.58
CA LEU A 115 -9.49 -31.14 9.38
C LEU A 115 -10.27 -29.82 9.25
N SER A 116 -11.42 -29.84 8.58
CA SER A 116 -12.31 -28.67 8.48
C SER A 116 -12.88 -28.25 9.84
N LEU A 117 -13.19 -29.21 10.73
CA LEU A 117 -13.61 -28.92 12.10
C LEU A 117 -12.47 -28.30 12.94
N GLU A 118 -11.26 -28.84 12.84
CA GLU A 118 -10.09 -28.27 13.51
C GLU A 118 -9.81 -26.83 13.06
N LEU A 119 -9.88 -26.57 11.75
CA LEU A 119 -9.77 -25.22 11.20
C LEU A 119 -10.86 -24.29 11.76
N MET A 120 -12.11 -24.74 11.80
CA MET A 120 -13.22 -23.95 12.36
C MET A 120 -12.97 -23.58 13.83
N LEU A 121 -12.43 -24.50 14.64
CA LEU A 121 -12.09 -24.23 16.04
C LEU A 121 -11.01 -23.16 16.17
N VAL A 122 -9.98 -23.21 15.32
CA VAL A 122 -8.95 -22.16 15.28
C VAL A 122 -9.56 -20.81 14.88
N CYS A 123 -10.43 -20.77 13.87
CA CYS A 123 -11.12 -19.54 13.48
C CYS A 123 -11.94 -18.95 14.62
N LYS A 124 -12.67 -19.77 15.38
CA LYS A 124 -13.43 -19.32 16.56
C LYS A 124 -12.52 -18.72 17.63
N LYS A 125 -11.35 -19.33 17.88
CA LYS A 125 -10.35 -18.77 18.81
C LYS A 125 -9.82 -17.42 18.33
N VAL A 126 -9.52 -17.29 17.03
CA VAL A 126 -9.10 -16.00 16.44
C VAL A 126 -10.18 -14.94 16.62
N MET A 127 -11.44 -15.26 16.32
CA MET A 127 -12.57 -14.33 16.53
C MET A 127 -12.70 -13.89 18.00
N ALA A 128 -12.58 -14.83 18.94
CA ALA A 128 -12.64 -14.52 20.37
C ALA A 128 -11.50 -13.58 20.79
N LEU A 129 -10.26 -13.85 20.35
CA LEU A 129 -9.11 -13.00 20.62
C LEU A 129 -9.28 -11.59 20.03
N THR A 130 -9.83 -11.48 18.82
CA THR A 130 -10.14 -10.19 18.20
C THR A 130 -11.17 -9.41 19.00
N GLN A 131 -12.24 -10.05 19.48
CA GLN A 131 -13.24 -9.41 20.33
C GLN A 131 -12.67 -8.98 21.69
N GLU A 132 -11.80 -9.80 22.30
CA GLU A 132 -11.10 -9.41 23.52
C GLU A 132 -10.20 -8.20 23.32
N TYR A 133 -9.46 -8.16 22.20
CA TYR A 133 -8.62 -7.03 21.84
C TYR A 133 -9.45 -5.75 21.66
N GLU A 134 -10.58 -5.86 20.95
CA GLU A 134 -11.51 -4.74 20.74
C GLU A 134 -12.04 -4.17 22.06
N ARG A 135 -12.48 -5.03 22.98
CA ARG A 135 -12.96 -4.60 24.31
C ARG A 135 -11.88 -3.95 25.16
N LYS A 136 -10.64 -4.48 25.11
CA LYS A 136 -9.53 -4.01 25.96
C LYS A 136 -8.89 -2.72 25.46
N TRP A 137 -8.84 -2.51 24.15
CA TRP A 137 -7.99 -1.47 23.54
C TRP A 137 -8.69 -0.52 22.57
N LEU A 138 -9.87 -0.88 22.04
CA LEU A 138 -10.61 -0.06 21.08
C LEU A 138 -11.88 0.57 21.67
N GLN A 139 -12.43 0.03 22.76
CA GLN A 139 -13.52 0.70 23.49
C GLN A 139 -12.97 1.90 24.26
N LYS A 140 -13.17 3.09 23.69
CA LYS A 140 -13.01 4.40 24.33
C LYS A 140 -14.25 5.23 24.07
#